data_AF-A0A6G3XJG5-F1
#
_entry.id   AF-A0A6G3XJG5-F1
#
_cell.length_a   1.000
_cell.length_b   1.000
_cell.length_c   1.000
_cell.angle_alpha   90.00
_cell.angle_beta   90.00
_cell.angle_gamma   90.00
#
_symmetry.space_group_name_H-M   'P 1'
#
loop_
_entity.id
_entity.type
_entity.pdbx_description
1 polymer ?
#
loop_
_entity_poly.entity_id
_entity_poly.type
_entity_poly.pdbx_seq_one_letter_code
_entity_poly.pdbx_strand_id
1 'polypeptide(L)'
;MSSAAEQEAVRDPEAVAGAEIAEAHHADAARTAGASAPAVWPGAPMPLGARFRVGPDGVAGTNFALWAGGAEAVELCLFDERGTETRC
;
A
#
# COMPACT_ATOMS: atom_id res chain seq x y z
N MET A 1 -14.46 4.98 40.38
CA MET A 1 -13.79 5.80 41.42
C MET A 1 -12.38 5.26 41.64
N SER A 2 -11.40 5.70 40.85
CA SER A 2 -10.03 5.91 41.33
C SER A 2 -9.29 6.72 40.27
N SER A 3 -8.66 7.79 40.72
CA SER A 3 -8.09 8.91 39.98
C SER A 3 -6.59 8.99 40.25
N ALA A 4 -5.90 9.72 39.36
CA ALA A 4 -4.59 10.35 39.50
C ALA A 4 -3.33 9.49 39.23
N ALA A 5 -2.63 9.83 38.15
CA ALA A 5 -1.32 10.48 38.24
C ALA A 5 -0.91 11.05 36.86
N GLU A 6 -1.17 12.34 36.68
CA GLU A 6 -0.42 13.17 35.73
C GLU A 6 0.93 13.48 36.37
N GLN A 7 2.03 13.22 35.67
CA GLN A 7 3.31 13.92 35.89
C GLN A 7 3.98 14.16 34.53
N GLU A 8 3.91 15.43 34.13
CA GLU A 8 4.61 16.10 33.05
C GLU A 8 6.14 16.02 33.20
N ALA A 9 6.87 15.91 32.08
CA ALA A 9 8.27 16.30 32.00
C ALA A 9 8.60 16.76 30.57
N VAL A 10 8.34 18.04 30.29
CA VAL A 10 8.96 18.79 29.18
C VAL A 10 10.46 18.91 29.44
N ARG A 11 11.31 18.56 28.45
CA ARG A 11 12.52 19.31 28.02
C ARG A 11 12.92 18.92 26.59
N ASP A 12 12.73 19.86 25.67
CA ASP A 12 13.55 20.02 24.45
C ASP A 12 14.55 21.16 24.76
N PRO A 13 15.79 21.19 24.22
CA PRO A 13 15.94 21.83 22.90
C PRO A 13 17.10 21.33 21.99
N GLU A 14 16.82 21.43 20.69
CA GLU A 14 17.61 22.04 19.59
C GLU A 14 18.84 21.37 18.93
N ALA A 15 18.68 21.27 17.60
CA ALA A 15 19.57 21.73 16.51
C ALA A 15 20.69 20.81 15.99
N VAL A 16 20.42 20.26 14.80
CA VAL A 16 21.38 20.23 13.70
C VAL A 16 20.71 20.72 12.41
N ALA A 17 20.99 21.97 12.04
CA ALA A 17 21.00 22.43 10.65
C ALA A 17 22.14 21.70 9.91
N GLY A 18 22.13 21.41 8.62
CA GLY A 18 21.30 21.79 7.50
C GLY A 18 22.15 21.48 6.25
N ALA A 19 21.56 20.89 5.22
CA ALA A 19 22.12 20.85 3.88
C ALA A 19 20.97 20.62 2.89
N GLU A 20 20.45 21.72 2.39
CA GLU A 20 19.55 21.78 1.24
C GLU A 20 20.32 21.42 -0.03
N ILE A 21 19.76 20.55 -0.86
CA ILE A 21 20.00 20.59 -2.30
C ILE A 21 18.63 20.61 -2.99
N ALA A 22 18.34 21.75 -3.60
CA ALA A 22 17.14 22.03 -4.38
C ALA A 22 17.29 21.54 -5.83
N GLU A 23 16.14 21.18 -6.39
CA GLU A 23 15.78 20.97 -7.81
C GLU A 23 16.54 19.98 -8.71
N ALA A 24 15.81 18.93 -9.11
CA ALA A 24 15.62 18.60 -10.53
C ALA A 24 14.22 18.02 -10.75
N HIS A 25 13.23 18.90 -10.89
CA HIS A 25 12.01 18.54 -11.62
C HIS A 25 12.35 18.44 -13.12
N HIS A 26 11.80 17.41 -13.77
CA HIS A 26 11.75 17.16 -15.22
C HIS A 26 12.82 16.24 -15.83
N ALA A 27 12.68 14.92 -15.60
CA ALA A 27 12.78 13.89 -16.64
C ALA A 27 12.55 12.46 -16.08
N ASP A 28 11.31 12.00 -16.03
CA ASP A 28 10.96 10.64 -16.49
C ASP A 28 9.45 10.56 -16.78
N ALA A 29 8.99 11.42 -17.69
CA ALA A 29 7.70 11.24 -18.36
C ALA A 29 7.76 10.10 -19.41
N ALA A 30 8.71 9.17 -19.29
CA ALA A 30 9.10 8.22 -20.33
C ALA A 30 9.18 6.76 -19.86
N ARG A 31 8.51 6.39 -18.76
CA ARG A 31 8.20 4.97 -18.47
C ARG A 31 6.72 4.60 -18.61
N THR A 32 5.91 5.46 -19.24
CA THR A 32 4.50 5.18 -19.60
C THR A 32 4.34 4.23 -20.80
N ALA A 33 5.20 3.22 -20.96
CA ALA A 33 4.96 2.18 -21.96
C ALA A 33 5.55 0.83 -21.54
N GLY A 34 4.72 -0.06 -21.01
CA GLY A 34 4.96 -1.49 -21.20
C GLY A 34 4.85 -2.42 -19.98
N ALA A 35 4.46 -1.96 -18.80
CA ALA A 35 3.94 -2.92 -17.81
C ALA A 35 2.51 -3.25 -18.25
N SER A 36 2.32 -4.31 -19.03
CA SER A 36 1.00 -4.92 -19.22
C SER A 36 0.39 -5.02 -17.83
N ALA A 37 -0.77 -4.39 -17.61
CA ALA A 37 -1.51 -4.59 -16.37
C ALA A 37 -1.56 -6.10 -16.12
N PRO A 38 -1.28 -6.56 -14.89
CA PRO A 38 -1.25 -7.99 -14.61
C PRO A 38 -2.57 -8.60 -15.06
N ALA A 39 -2.52 -9.79 -15.66
CA ALA A 39 -3.75 -10.49 -16.02
C ALA A 39 -4.56 -10.72 -14.74
N VAL A 40 -5.72 -10.09 -14.64
CA VAL A 40 -6.64 -10.20 -13.50
C VAL A 40 -7.84 -11.07 -13.86
N TRP A 41 -8.28 -11.88 -12.91
CA TRP A 41 -9.52 -12.68 -13.02
C TRP A 41 -10.53 -12.24 -11.96
N PRO A 42 -11.85 -12.39 -12.20
CA PRO A 42 -12.90 -11.96 -11.25
C PRO A 42 -12.83 -12.57 -9.83
N GLY A 43 -12.08 -13.66 -9.63
CA GLY A 43 -11.90 -14.30 -8.32
C GLY A 43 -13.15 -15.04 -7.79
N ALA A 44 -13.22 -15.21 -6.48
CA ALA A 44 -14.32 -15.78 -5.74
C ALA A 44 -14.63 -14.90 -4.51
N PRO A 45 -15.92 -14.67 -4.17
CA PRO A 45 -16.30 -13.77 -3.08
C PRO A 45 -15.97 -14.33 -1.68
N MET A 46 -15.63 -15.62 -1.58
CA MET A 46 -15.37 -16.32 -0.32
C MET A 46 -14.29 -17.40 -0.49
N PRO A 47 -13.55 -17.74 0.59
CA PRO A 47 -13.59 -17.10 1.91
C PRO A 47 -12.88 -15.73 1.89
N LEU A 48 -13.18 -14.87 2.88
CA LEU A 48 -12.52 -13.58 3.01
C LEU A 48 -11.00 -13.69 3.22
N GLY A 49 -10.29 -12.65 2.81
CA GLY A 49 -8.84 -12.50 2.86
C GLY A 49 -8.14 -12.81 1.53
N ALA A 50 -6.82 -12.96 1.62
CA ALA A 50 -5.96 -13.39 0.51
C ALA A 50 -5.77 -14.90 0.56
N ARG A 51 -6.12 -15.61 -0.53
CA ARG A 51 -6.07 -17.08 -0.60
C ARG A 51 -5.42 -17.55 -1.89
N PHE A 52 -4.49 -18.50 -1.77
CA PHE A 52 -3.94 -19.18 -2.93
C PHE A 52 -5.03 -19.91 -3.71
N ARG A 53 -5.03 -19.76 -5.04
CA ARG A 53 -5.99 -20.42 -5.95
C ARG A 53 -5.34 -20.70 -7.30
N VAL A 54 -5.84 -21.72 -7.99
CA VAL A 54 -5.51 -21.98 -9.39
C VAL A 54 -6.64 -21.42 -10.27
N GLY A 55 -6.27 -20.60 -11.24
CA GLY A 55 -7.18 -19.95 -12.19
C GLY A 55 -7.65 -20.88 -13.31
N PRO A 56 -8.55 -20.39 -14.20
CA PRO A 56 -9.11 -21.17 -15.30
C PRO A 56 -8.07 -21.77 -16.24
N ASP A 57 -6.95 -21.06 -16.43
CA ASP A 57 -5.85 -21.48 -17.31
C ASP A 57 -4.82 -22.38 -16.60
N GLY A 58 -5.14 -22.87 -15.39
CA GLY A 58 -4.20 -23.64 -14.58
C GLY A 58 -3.10 -22.81 -13.92
N VAL A 59 -3.13 -21.48 -14.07
CA VAL A 59 -2.14 -20.56 -13.50
C VAL A 59 -2.43 -20.31 -12.02
N ALA A 60 -1.42 -20.45 -11.17
CA ALA A 60 -1.51 -20.16 -9.74
C ALA A 60 -1.54 -18.65 -9.48
N GLY A 61 -2.32 -18.24 -8.48
CA GLY A 61 -2.43 -16.84 -8.07
C GLY A 61 -3.09 -16.67 -6.70
N THR A 62 -3.35 -15.41 -6.35
CA THR A 62 -3.99 -15.02 -5.08
C THR A 62 -5.38 -14.45 -5.35
N ASN A 63 -6.39 -15.02 -4.71
CA ASN A 63 -7.73 -14.47 -4.65
C ASN A 63 -7.83 -13.50 -3.46
N PHE A 64 -8.31 -12.29 -3.71
CA PHE A 64 -8.64 -11.32 -2.67
C PHE A 64 -10.16 -11.21 -2.54
N ALA A 65 -10.67 -11.42 -1.33
CA ALA A 65 -12.08 -11.21 -1.01
C ALA A 65 -12.20 -10.39 0.28
N LEU A 66 -12.95 -9.30 0.23
CA LEU A 66 -13.19 -8.42 1.36
C LEU A 66 -14.65 -7.99 1.40
N TRP A 67 -15.12 -7.63 2.58
CA TRP A 67 -16.41 -6.98 2.76
C TRP A 67 -16.19 -5.48 2.96
N ALA A 68 -16.90 -4.66 2.20
CA ALA A 68 -16.77 -3.20 2.24
C ALA A 68 -18.13 -2.52 2.04
N GLY A 69 -19.06 -2.71 3.00
CA GLY A 69 -20.48 -2.35 2.83
C GLY A 69 -20.79 -0.86 2.63
N GLY A 70 -19.83 0.05 2.85
CA GLY A 70 -19.96 1.49 2.62
C GLY A 70 -18.86 2.07 1.73
N ALA A 71 -18.07 1.23 1.06
CA ALA A 71 -17.02 1.71 0.18
C ALA A 71 -17.58 2.03 -1.20
N GLU A 72 -17.25 3.20 -1.73
CA GLU A 72 -17.56 3.58 -3.13
C GLU A 72 -16.57 2.93 -4.11
N ALA A 73 -15.35 2.66 -3.65
CA ALA A 73 -14.30 2.00 -4.39
C ALA A 73 -13.36 1.24 -3.46
N VAL A 74 -12.63 0.27 -4.01
CA VAL A 74 -11.57 -0.49 -3.35
C VAL A 74 -10.39 -0.57 -4.31
N GLU A 75 -9.19 -0.35 -3.80
CA GLU A 75 -7.93 -0.46 -4.55
C GLU A 75 -7.05 -1.55 -3.92
N LEU A 76 -6.37 -2.35 -4.74
CA LEU A 76 -5.41 -3.34 -4.29
C LEU A 76 -3.98 -2.80 -4.47
N CYS A 77 -3.31 -2.54 -3.35
CA CYS A 77 -1.91 -2.12 -3.32
C CYS A 77 -1.01 -3.32 -3.03
N LEU A 78 -0.09 -3.62 -3.96
CA LEU A 78 0.92 -4.67 -3.81
C LEU A 78 2.28 -4.02 -3.56
N PHE A 79 3.01 -4.52 -2.57
CA PHE A 79 4.33 -4.01 -2.21
C PHE A 79 5.39 -5.09 -2.41
N ASP A 80 6.52 -4.71 -3.01
CA ASP A 80 7.72 -5.56 -3.04
C ASP A 80 8.54 -5.43 -1.75
N GLU A 81 9.63 -6.22 -1.65
CA GLU A 81 10.52 -6.23 -0.49
C GLU A 81 11.25 -4.89 -0.25
N ARG A 82 11.30 -4.01 -1.26
CA ARG A 82 11.92 -2.69 -1.20
C ARG A 82 10.90 -1.59 -0.88
N GLY A 83 9.62 -1.94 -0.74
CA GLY A 83 8.52 -1.02 -0.49
C GLY A 83 7.96 -0.35 -1.75
N THR A 84 8.32 -0.81 -2.95
CA THR A 84 7.74 -0.28 -4.19
C THR A 84 6.28 -0.71 -4.31
N GLU A 85 5.38 0.26 -4.50
CA GLU A 85 3.95 0.04 -4.65
C GLU A 85 3.55 -0.24 -6.10
N THR A 86 2.67 -1.21 -6.31
CA THR A 86 1.88 -1.42 -7.54
C THR A 86 0.40 -1.34 -7.20
N ARG A 87 -0.35 -0.51 -7.94
CA ARG A 87 -1.80 -0.35 -7.80
C ARG A 87 -2.52 -1.07 -8.92
N CYS A 88 -3.52 -1.89 -8.57
CA CYS A 88 -4.30 -2.73 -9.47
C CYS A 88 -5.77 -2.35 -9.49
#